data_AF-A0A498MT97-F1
#
_entry.id   AF-A0A498MT97-F1
#
_cell.length_a   1.000
_cell.length_b   1.000
_cell.length_c   1.000
_cell.angle_alpha   90.00
_cell.angle_beta   90.00
_cell.angle_gamma   90.00
#
_symmetry.space_group_name_H-M   'P 1'
#
loop_
_entity.id
_entity.type
_entity.pdbx_description
1 polymer ?
#
loop_
_entity_poly.entity_id
_entity_poly.type
_entity_poly.pdbx_seq_one_letter_code
_entity_poly.pdbx_strand_id
1 'polypeptide(L)'
;MSWSKSQTYCRQHHIDLATVYDRTDLDEMMRVIKQVHIGVVWTGLGRTDATASWIWSDQSPTTFIPWSPGQPNNWNNYQYCVAVTQDAGFNDLNCEIAYPAVCYTERRKQTVRLELKSSQNVSDPAVKTEILQKIGEKLKEKGLTDYAKLSWKIQPDGNIFQKSQRSKATQP
;
A
#
# COMPACT_ATOMS: atom_id res chain seq x y z
N MET A 1 2.75 -0.24 -22.69
CA MET A 1 1.81 0.80 -23.18
C MET A 1 2.40 2.17 -22.87
N SER A 2 1.99 3.24 -23.56
CA SER A 2 2.35 4.60 -23.12
C SER A 2 1.72 4.89 -21.75
N TRP A 3 2.22 5.89 -21.04
CA TRP A 3 1.76 6.20 -19.68
C TRP A 3 0.25 6.49 -19.65
N SER A 4 -0.25 7.35 -20.54
CA SER A 4 -1.67 7.69 -20.61
C SER A 4 -2.55 6.48 -20.94
N LYS A 5 -2.14 5.63 -21.90
CA LYS A 5 -2.86 4.39 -22.21
C LYS A 5 -2.90 3.44 -21.02
N SER A 6 -1.83 3.36 -20.25
CA SER A 6 -1.74 2.55 -19.04
C SER A 6 -2.68 3.08 -17.95
N GLN A 7 -2.74 4.40 -17.77
CA GLN A 7 -3.68 5.05 -16.86
C GLN A 7 -5.14 4.74 -17.22
N THR A 8 -5.50 4.88 -18.51
CA THR A 8 -6.83 4.53 -18.98
C THR A 8 -7.17 3.08 -18.69
N TYR A 9 -6.24 2.15 -18.96
CA TYR A 9 -6.43 0.74 -18.65
C TYR A 9 -6.65 0.51 -17.14
N CYS A 10 -5.81 1.11 -16.29
CA CYS A 10 -5.96 0.99 -14.84
C CYS A 10 -7.31 1.55 -14.35
N ARG A 11 -7.80 2.67 -14.90
CA ARG A 11 -9.10 3.25 -14.52
C ARG A 11 -10.30 2.44 -15.03
N GLN A 12 -10.13 1.66 -16.09
CA GLN A 12 -11.17 0.79 -16.64
C GLN A 12 -11.30 -0.54 -15.86
N HIS A 13 -10.19 -1.06 -15.34
CA HIS A 13 -10.15 -2.39 -14.72
C HIS A 13 -9.83 -2.39 -13.22
N HIS A 14 -9.33 -1.27 -12.70
CA HIS A 14 -8.88 -1.07 -11.32
C HIS A 14 -9.25 0.36 -10.86
N ILE A 15 -8.47 0.98 -9.98
CA ILE A 15 -8.71 2.38 -9.55
C ILE A 15 -7.91 3.35 -10.41
N ASP A 16 -6.57 3.29 -10.36
CA ASP A 16 -5.67 4.12 -11.16
C ASP A 16 -4.26 3.46 -11.19
N LEU A 17 -3.27 4.10 -11.80
CA LEU A 17 -1.86 3.75 -11.69
C LEU A 17 -1.38 3.88 -10.24
N ALA A 18 -0.49 2.98 -9.81
CA ALA A 18 -0.05 2.90 -8.43
C ALA A 18 0.59 4.18 -7.91
N THR A 19 0.20 4.54 -6.69
CA THR A 19 0.76 5.64 -5.91
C THR A 19 1.62 5.11 -4.76
N VAL A 20 2.57 5.92 -4.31
CA VAL A 20 3.52 5.57 -3.25
C VAL A 20 3.59 6.72 -2.25
N TYR A 21 3.15 6.48 -1.01
CA TYR A 21 3.18 7.51 0.03
C TYR A 21 4.42 7.43 0.91
N ASP A 22 4.97 6.23 1.06
CA ASP A 22 6.13 5.94 1.90
C ASP A 22 6.94 4.74 1.38
N ARG A 23 7.99 4.39 2.12
CA ARG A 23 8.85 3.26 1.78
C ARG A 23 8.12 1.91 1.80
N THR A 24 7.13 1.74 2.65
CA THR A 24 6.33 0.50 2.75
C THR A 24 5.55 0.27 1.46
N ASP A 25 4.93 1.33 0.93
CA ASP A 25 4.20 1.26 -0.33
C ASP A 25 5.13 0.93 -1.52
N LEU A 26 6.34 1.50 -1.53
CA LEU A 26 7.35 1.22 -2.55
C LEU A 26 7.80 -0.24 -2.49
N ASP A 27 8.10 -0.75 -1.29
CA ASP A 27 8.55 -2.12 -1.11
C ASP A 27 7.45 -3.11 -1.55
N GLU A 28 6.17 -2.81 -1.26
CA GLU A 28 5.04 -3.61 -1.75
C GLU A 28 4.88 -3.58 -3.25
N MET A 29 4.94 -2.39 -3.85
CA MET A 29 4.86 -2.23 -5.31
C MET A 29 5.98 -3.04 -5.99
N MET A 30 7.20 -2.94 -5.49
CA MET A 30 8.36 -3.68 -6.04
C MET A 30 8.23 -5.18 -5.87
N ARG A 31 7.65 -5.66 -4.77
CA ARG A 31 7.40 -7.10 -4.55
C ARG A 31 6.44 -7.65 -5.60
N VAL A 32 5.33 -6.98 -5.87
CA VAL A 32 4.35 -7.41 -6.88
C VAL A 32 4.94 -7.34 -8.28
N ILE A 33 5.66 -6.26 -8.61
CA ILE A 33 6.34 -6.13 -9.90
C ILE A 33 7.32 -7.29 -10.11
N LYS A 34 8.21 -7.56 -9.14
CA LYS A 34 9.26 -8.60 -9.25
C LYS A 34 8.71 -10.02 -9.41
N GLN A 35 7.44 -10.27 -9.06
CA GLN A 35 6.80 -11.57 -9.29
C GLN A 35 6.47 -11.82 -10.78
N VAL A 36 6.34 -10.76 -11.59
CA VAL A 36 5.84 -10.85 -12.97
C VAL A 36 6.72 -10.15 -14.00
N HIS A 37 7.64 -9.27 -13.56
CA HIS A 37 8.46 -8.47 -14.45
C HIS A 37 9.79 -8.04 -13.81
N ILE A 38 10.84 -7.98 -14.62
CA ILE A 38 12.14 -7.38 -14.28
C ILE A 38 12.37 -6.24 -15.26
N GLY A 39 12.52 -5.01 -14.76
CA GLY A 39 12.74 -3.84 -15.59
C GLY A 39 12.02 -2.60 -15.07
N VAL A 40 11.70 -1.72 -16.01
CA VAL A 40 11.09 -0.40 -15.78
C VAL A 40 9.57 -0.51 -15.88
N VAL A 41 8.85 0.02 -14.90
CA VAL A 41 7.37 -0.05 -14.83
C VAL A 41 6.78 1.31 -14.54
N TRP A 42 5.78 1.71 -15.31
CA TRP A 42 5.05 2.97 -15.09
C TRP A 42 4.35 3.00 -13.73
N THR A 43 4.50 4.12 -13.04
CA THR A 43 3.76 4.48 -11.81
C THR A 43 2.73 5.57 -12.13
N GLY A 44 1.91 5.96 -11.16
CA GLY A 44 0.95 7.06 -11.33
C GLY A 44 1.56 8.45 -11.27
N LEU A 45 2.87 8.60 -11.05
CA LEU A 45 3.48 9.91 -10.89
C LEU A 45 3.81 10.56 -12.24
N GLY A 46 3.41 11.82 -12.40
CA GLY A 46 3.70 12.59 -13.61
C GLY A 46 3.57 14.10 -13.38
N ARG A 47 3.82 14.87 -14.42
CA ARG A 47 3.65 16.33 -14.46
C ARG A 47 3.20 16.75 -15.85
N THR A 48 2.68 17.96 -16.00
CA THR A 48 2.18 18.45 -17.30
C THR A 48 3.26 19.07 -18.17
N ASP A 49 4.31 19.61 -17.56
CA ASP A 49 5.43 20.27 -18.22
C ASP A 49 6.66 20.32 -17.29
N ALA A 50 7.76 20.90 -17.77
CA ALA A 50 9.03 20.96 -17.05
C ALA A 50 8.98 21.77 -15.74
N THR A 51 8.03 22.69 -15.59
CA THR A 51 7.89 23.59 -14.44
C THR A 51 6.80 23.15 -13.46
N ALA A 52 5.91 22.25 -13.90
CA ALA A 52 4.86 21.70 -13.07
C ALA A 52 5.40 20.77 -11.98
N SER A 53 4.72 20.79 -10.83
CA SER A 53 4.96 19.86 -9.73
C SER A 53 4.63 18.43 -10.13
N TRP A 54 5.36 17.47 -9.55
CA TRP A 54 5.04 16.05 -9.65
C TRP A 54 3.77 15.74 -8.85
N ILE A 55 2.76 15.20 -9.51
CA ILE A 55 1.45 14.90 -8.93
C ILE A 55 1.08 13.45 -9.29
N TRP A 56 0.53 12.73 -8.33
CA TRP A 56 -0.03 11.40 -8.56
C TRP A 56 -1.30 11.47 -9.39
N SER A 57 -1.51 10.48 -10.25
CA SER A 57 -2.66 10.43 -11.17
C SER A 57 -4.03 10.41 -10.48
N ASP A 58 -4.08 9.95 -9.23
CA ASP A 58 -5.26 9.95 -8.35
C ASP A 58 -5.44 11.29 -7.59
N GLN A 59 -4.62 12.29 -7.90
CA GLN A 59 -4.55 13.61 -7.25
C GLN A 59 -4.11 13.58 -5.78
N SER A 60 -3.57 12.47 -5.31
CA SER A 60 -3.04 12.40 -3.96
C SER A 60 -1.78 13.25 -3.78
N PRO A 61 -1.51 13.75 -2.56
CA PRO A 61 -0.31 14.52 -2.29
C PRO A 61 0.97 13.72 -2.51
N THR A 62 1.95 14.32 -3.16
CA THR A 62 3.27 13.73 -3.37
C THR A 62 4.19 14.06 -2.19
N THR A 63 4.30 13.15 -1.22
CA THR A 63 5.16 13.33 -0.02
C THR A 63 6.49 12.59 -0.08
N PHE A 64 6.61 11.62 -0.98
CA PHE A 64 7.77 10.73 -1.08
C PHE A 64 8.06 10.42 -2.55
N ILE A 65 9.27 10.74 -3.02
CA ILE A 65 9.73 10.41 -4.37
C ILE A 65 11.17 9.88 -4.29
N PRO A 66 11.40 8.57 -4.40
CA PRO A 66 12.72 7.96 -4.25
C PRO A 66 13.49 8.01 -5.57
N TRP A 67 13.89 9.21 -6.02
CA TRP A 67 14.62 9.38 -7.27
C TRP A 67 15.87 8.49 -7.34
N SER A 68 16.08 7.87 -8.51
CA SER A 68 17.36 7.22 -8.82
C SER A 68 18.47 8.26 -8.87
N PRO A 69 19.74 7.88 -8.64
CA PRO A 69 20.86 8.79 -8.80
C PRO A 69 20.82 9.51 -10.17
N GLY A 70 20.89 10.84 -10.14
CA GLY A 70 20.85 11.68 -11.34
C GLY A 70 19.45 11.94 -11.89
N GLN A 71 18.38 11.59 -11.17
CA GLN A 71 16.99 11.87 -11.56
C GLN A 71 16.31 12.89 -10.62
N PRO A 72 15.28 13.62 -11.09
CA PRO A 72 14.81 13.66 -12.48
C PRO A 72 15.75 14.52 -13.34
N ASN A 73 16.02 14.11 -14.58
CA ASN A 73 16.94 14.84 -15.47
C ASN A 73 16.25 15.54 -16.64
N ASN A 74 14.96 15.30 -16.86
CA ASN A 74 14.19 15.85 -17.96
C ASN A 74 14.92 15.82 -19.32
N TRP A 75 15.53 14.69 -19.65
CA TRP A 75 16.34 14.52 -20.85
C TRP A 75 15.60 15.02 -22.11
N ASN A 76 16.27 15.90 -22.87
CA ASN A 76 15.73 16.57 -24.05
C ASN A 76 14.42 17.37 -23.82
N ASN A 77 14.10 17.73 -22.58
CA ASN A 77 12.91 18.52 -22.20
C ASN A 77 11.55 17.87 -22.56
N TYR A 78 11.44 16.55 -22.47
CA TYR A 78 10.16 15.86 -22.72
C TYR A 78 9.89 14.65 -21.80
N GLN A 79 10.46 14.62 -20.59
CA GLN A 79 10.24 13.53 -19.64
C GLN A 79 9.34 13.97 -18.48
N TYR A 80 8.07 13.59 -18.60
CA TYR A 80 7.00 14.08 -17.74
C TYR A 80 6.24 12.95 -17.03
N CYS A 81 6.63 11.69 -17.26
CA CYS A 81 6.03 10.52 -16.65
C CYS A 81 7.08 9.72 -15.90
N VAL A 82 6.72 9.16 -14.75
CA VAL A 82 7.70 8.49 -13.88
C VAL A 82 7.47 6.99 -13.85
N ALA A 83 8.57 6.27 -14.05
CA ALA A 83 8.63 4.83 -13.87
C ALA A 83 9.51 4.47 -12.67
N VAL A 84 9.20 3.33 -12.05
CA VAL A 84 10.07 2.70 -11.07
C VAL A 84 11.02 1.73 -11.77
N THR A 85 12.28 1.72 -11.35
CA THR A 85 13.33 0.81 -11.83
C THR A 85 13.36 -0.47 -10.99
N GLN A 86 14.07 -1.49 -11.46
CA GLN A 86 14.27 -2.75 -10.72
C GLN A 86 14.92 -2.56 -9.33
N ASP A 87 15.66 -1.47 -9.15
CA ASP A 87 16.38 -1.09 -7.92
C ASP A 87 15.52 -0.24 -6.98
N ALA A 88 14.20 -0.14 -7.24
CA ALA A 88 13.24 0.66 -6.50
C ALA A 88 13.50 2.18 -6.54
N GLY A 89 14.25 2.65 -7.54
CA GLY A 89 14.46 4.08 -7.80
C GLY A 89 13.48 4.62 -8.84
N PHE A 90 13.13 5.90 -8.75
CA PHE A 90 12.26 6.56 -9.73
C PHE A 90 13.06 7.21 -10.85
N ASN A 91 12.50 7.25 -12.05
CA ASN A 91 13.12 7.83 -13.23
C ASN A 91 12.05 8.53 -14.08
N ASP A 92 12.25 9.80 -14.42
CA ASP A 92 11.39 10.49 -15.37
C ASP A 92 11.74 10.09 -16.80
N LEU A 93 10.72 9.75 -17.57
CA LEU A 93 10.85 9.20 -18.90
C LEU A 93 9.83 9.83 -19.84
N ASN A 94 10.09 9.71 -21.14
CA ASN A 94 9.13 10.12 -22.16
C ASN A 94 7.86 9.26 -22.02
N CYS A 95 6.73 9.91 -21.81
CA CYS A 95 5.42 9.30 -21.58
C CYS A 95 4.98 8.34 -22.71
N GLU A 96 5.49 8.53 -23.92
CA GLU A 96 5.14 7.73 -25.10
C GLU A 96 5.89 6.39 -25.17
N ILE A 97 6.92 6.18 -24.33
CA ILE A 97 7.64 4.90 -24.32
C ILE A 97 6.71 3.79 -23.82
N ALA A 98 6.75 2.66 -24.53
CA ALA A 98 5.98 1.48 -24.18
C ALA A 98 6.65 0.69 -23.04
N TYR A 99 6.11 0.82 -21.83
CA TYR A 99 6.47 -0.02 -20.67
C TYR A 99 5.24 -0.73 -20.08
N PRO A 100 5.44 -1.81 -19.31
CA PRO A 100 4.44 -2.28 -18.36
C PRO A 100 4.07 -1.20 -17.36
N ALA A 101 2.92 -1.34 -16.71
CA ALA A 101 2.46 -0.42 -15.68
C ALA A 101 1.91 -1.18 -14.49
N VAL A 102 1.99 -0.57 -13.31
CA VAL A 102 1.37 -1.11 -12.11
C VAL A 102 0.12 -0.29 -11.77
N CYS A 103 -1.01 -0.97 -11.64
CA CYS A 103 -2.26 -0.39 -11.18
C CYS A 103 -2.43 -0.64 -9.68
N TYR A 104 -3.17 0.22 -8.98
CA TYR A 104 -3.65 -0.11 -7.63
C TYR A 104 -5.15 -0.37 -7.61
N THR A 105 -5.54 -1.12 -6.59
CA THR A 105 -6.94 -1.41 -6.24
C THR A 105 -7.15 -1.07 -4.76
N GLU A 106 -8.38 -1.21 -4.26
CA GLU A 106 -8.63 -0.97 -2.85
C GLU A 106 -7.79 -1.91 -1.97
N ARG A 107 -7.21 -1.34 -0.91
CA ARG A 107 -6.61 -2.16 0.13
C ARG A 107 -7.70 -3.04 0.72
N ARG A 108 -7.61 -4.35 0.49
CA ARG A 108 -8.56 -5.32 1.07
C ARG A 108 -8.49 -5.26 2.58
N LYS A 109 -9.51 -4.66 3.21
CA LYS A 109 -9.68 -4.67 4.67
C LYS A 109 -10.47 -5.91 5.06
N GLN A 110 -9.83 -6.82 5.77
CA GLN A 110 -10.50 -7.96 6.39
C GLN A 110 -10.65 -7.69 7.89
N THR A 111 -11.89 -7.76 8.39
CA THR A 111 -12.16 -7.69 9.83
C THR A 111 -12.33 -9.12 10.35
N VAL A 112 -11.47 -9.55 11.25
CA VAL A 112 -11.57 -10.84 11.93
C VAL A 112 -12.01 -10.62 13.37
N ARG A 113 -12.96 -11.43 13.85
CA ARG A 113 -13.33 -11.48 15.28
C ARG A 113 -12.55 -12.62 15.94
N LEU A 114 -11.86 -12.30 17.04
CA LEU A 114 -11.07 -13.26 17.80
C LEU A 114 -11.58 -13.28 19.24
N GLU A 115 -11.73 -14.47 19.80
CA GLU A 115 -11.91 -14.65 21.23
C GLU A 115 -10.54 -14.85 21.87
N LEU A 116 -10.25 -14.08 22.92
CA LEU A 116 -8.98 -14.13 23.63
C LEU A 116 -9.24 -14.27 25.13
N LYS A 117 -8.38 -15.05 25.78
CA LYS A 117 -8.38 -15.22 27.24
C LYS A 117 -7.10 -14.58 27.76
N SER A 118 -7.24 -13.66 28.71
CA SER A 118 -6.14 -12.97 29.37
C SER A 118 -6.43 -12.82 30.85
N SER A 119 -5.41 -12.96 31.68
CA SER A 119 -5.45 -12.59 33.10
C SER A 119 -5.21 -11.09 33.34
N GLN A 120 -4.71 -10.38 32.33
CA GLN A 120 -4.41 -8.96 32.39
C GLN A 120 -5.58 -8.09 31.92
N ASN A 121 -5.56 -6.81 32.27
CA ASN A 121 -6.53 -5.84 31.80
C ASN A 121 -6.33 -5.54 30.31
N VAL A 122 -7.18 -6.12 29.45
CA VAL A 122 -7.11 -5.94 28.00
C VAL A 122 -7.41 -4.51 27.54
N SER A 123 -7.94 -3.64 28.40
CA SER A 123 -8.15 -2.24 28.05
C SER A 123 -6.88 -1.38 28.16
N ASP A 124 -5.83 -1.90 28.80
CA ASP A 124 -4.52 -1.23 28.94
C ASP A 124 -3.83 -1.07 27.56
N PRO A 125 -3.33 0.13 27.20
CA PRO A 125 -2.63 0.36 25.93
C PRO A 125 -1.41 -0.54 25.69
N ALA A 126 -0.63 -0.85 26.72
CA ALA A 126 0.53 -1.73 26.62
C ALA A 126 0.08 -3.17 26.32
N VAL A 127 -0.94 -3.65 27.04
CA VAL A 127 -1.52 -4.99 26.81
C VAL A 127 -2.14 -5.09 25.41
N LYS A 128 -2.84 -4.05 24.93
CA LYS A 128 -3.36 -3.97 23.55
C LYS A 128 -2.27 -4.12 22.50
N THR A 129 -1.12 -3.49 22.74
CA THR A 129 0.02 -3.52 21.83
C THR A 129 0.64 -4.92 21.79
N GLU A 130 0.85 -5.53 22.95
CA GLU A 130 1.38 -6.89 23.06
C GLU A 130 0.45 -7.93 22.42
N ILE A 131 -0.86 -7.81 22.62
CA ILE A 131 -1.85 -8.69 21.98
C ILE A 131 -1.79 -8.54 20.46
N LEU A 132 -1.76 -7.30 19.94
CA LEU A 132 -1.73 -7.06 18.50
C LEU A 132 -0.45 -7.62 17.86
N GLN A 133 0.69 -7.49 18.55
CA GLN A 133 1.95 -8.09 18.14
C GLN A 133 1.86 -9.63 18.08
N LYS A 134 1.37 -10.28 19.14
CA LYS A 134 1.19 -11.74 19.19
C LYS A 134 0.23 -12.26 18.12
N ILE A 135 -0.85 -11.52 17.84
CA ILE A 135 -1.76 -11.83 16.73
C ILE A 135 -1.00 -11.75 15.40
N GLY A 136 -0.20 -10.70 15.21
CA GLY A 136 0.64 -10.53 14.02
C GLY A 136 1.57 -11.71 13.79
N GLU A 137 2.34 -12.11 14.80
CA GLU A 137 3.25 -13.27 14.73
C GLU A 137 2.52 -14.55 14.34
N LYS A 138 1.39 -14.86 15.00
CA LYS A 138 0.58 -16.06 14.69
C LYS A 138 -0.03 -16.02 13.30
N LEU A 139 -0.44 -14.84 12.82
CA LEU A 139 -1.00 -14.72 11.48
C LEU A 139 0.10 -14.87 10.43
N LYS A 140 1.32 -14.37 10.68
CA LYS A 140 2.47 -14.58 9.79
C LYS A 140 2.80 -16.07 9.61
N GLU A 141 2.80 -16.85 10.70
CA GLU A 141 2.94 -18.32 10.64
C GLU A 141 1.88 -18.99 9.75
N LYS A 142 0.69 -18.37 9.64
CA LYS A 142 -0.43 -18.86 8.83
C LYS A 142 -0.47 -18.27 7.42
N GLY A 143 0.61 -17.61 6.98
CA GLY A 143 0.75 -17.06 5.65
C GLY A 143 0.19 -15.64 5.49
N LEU A 144 -0.14 -14.94 6.58
CA LEU A 144 -0.35 -13.50 6.50
C LEU A 144 0.98 -12.85 6.13
N THR A 145 0.93 -11.97 5.15
CA THR A 145 2.12 -11.32 4.65
C THR A 145 2.63 -10.24 5.61
N ASP A 146 3.94 -10.01 5.64
CA ASP A 146 4.58 -9.04 6.55
C ASP A 146 4.11 -7.59 6.37
N TYR A 147 3.55 -7.27 5.20
CA TYR A 147 3.00 -5.97 4.85
C TYR A 147 1.53 -5.77 5.25
N ALA A 148 0.86 -6.80 5.76
CA ALA A 148 -0.49 -6.65 6.25
C ALA A 148 -0.51 -5.79 7.51
N LYS A 149 -1.06 -4.58 7.39
CA LYS A 149 -1.22 -3.67 8.54
C LYS A 149 -2.36 -4.17 9.43
N LEU A 150 -2.01 -4.58 10.65
CA LEU A 150 -2.98 -4.92 11.69
C LEU A 150 -3.35 -3.68 12.50
N SER A 151 -4.64 -3.52 12.77
CA SER A 151 -5.15 -2.44 13.62
C SER A 151 -6.42 -2.90 14.32
N TRP A 152 -6.65 -2.37 15.52
CA TRP A 152 -7.89 -2.61 16.23
C TRP A 152 -9.08 -1.92 15.54
N LYS A 153 -10.21 -2.63 15.47
CA LYS A 153 -11.49 -2.00 15.15
C LYS A 153 -12.10 -1.47 16.45
N ILE A 154 -12.20 -0.14 16.54
CA ILE A 154 -12.88 0.54 17.65
C ILE A 154 -14.38 0.45 17.39
N GLN A 155 -15.14 0.03 18.40
CA GLN A 155 -16.59 -0.08 18.34
C GLN A 155 -17.26 1.27 18.65
N PRO A 156 -18.55 1.46 18.34
CA PRO A 156 -19.25 2.72 18.59
C PRO A 156 -19.23 3.19 20.05
N ASP A 157 -19.08 2.27 21.00
CA ASP A 157 -18.95 2.55 22.43
C ASP A 157 -17.52 2.95 22.85
N GLY A 158 -16.59 3.06 21.89
CA GLY A 158 -15.18 3.38 22.11
C GLY A 158 -14.32 2.19 22.54
N ASN A 159 -14.91 1.02 22.78
CA ASN A 159 -14.18 -0.17 23.21
C ASN A 159 -13.68 -0.99 22.01
N ILE A 160 -12.61 -1.74 22.25
CA ILE A 160 -12.09 -2.74 21.30
C ILE A 160 -12.60 -4.12 21.67
N PHE A 161 -12.47 -4.46 22.96
CA PHE A 161 -12.83 -5.76 23.51
C PHE A 161 -14.18 -5.70 24.21
N GLN A 162 -14.97 -6.75 24.01
CA GLN A 162 -16.20 -7.00 24.76
C GLN A 162 -16.01 -8.26 25.59
N LYS A 163 -16.47 -8.25 26.84
CA LYS A 163 -16.49 -9.47 27.65
C LYS A 163 -17.45 -10.47 27.01
N SER A 164 -16.94 -11.67 26.73
CA SER A 164 -17.77 -12.80 26.31
C SER A 164 -18.80 -13.09 27.42
N GLN A 165 -20.09 -12.92 27.12
CA GLN A 165 -21.14 -13.43 27.99
C GLN A 165 -21.20 -14.94 27.76
N ARG A 166 -20.68 -15.73 28.72
CA ARG A 166 -21.07 -17.15 28.78
C ARG A 166 -22.59 -17.17 28.98
N SER A 167 -23.33 -17.70 28.01
CA SER A 167 -24.68 -18.19 28.26
C SER A 167 -24.58 -19.09 29.49
N LYS A 168 -25.27 -18.72 30.58
CA LYS A 168 -25.48 -19.63 31.70
C LYS A 168 -26.12 -20.87 31.11
N ALA A 169 -25.36 -21.93 30.91
CA ALA A 169 -25.93 -23.24 30.68
C ALA A 169 -26.76 -23.53 31.92
N THR A 170 -28.07 -23.59 31.74
CA THR A 170 -29.02 -24.10 32.72
C THR A 170 -28.52 -25.49 33.12
N GLN A 171 -27.98 -25.62 34.32
CA GLN A 171 -27.73 -26.94 34.89
C GLN A 171 -29.08 -27.52 35.33
N PRO A 172 -29.36 -28.80 35.02
CA PRO A 172 -30.56 -29.49 35.49
C PRO A 172 -30.56 -29.68 37.01
#